data_AF-A0A7Y5YJL8-F1
#
_entry.id   AF-A0A7Y5YJL8-F1
#
_cell.length_a   1.000
_cell.length_b   1.000
_cell.length_c   1.000
_cell.angle_alpha   90.00
_cell.angle_beta   90.00
_cell.angle_gamma   90.00
#
_symmetry.space_group_name_H-M   'P 1'
#
loop_
_entity.id
_entity.type
_entity.pdbx_description
1 polymer ?
#
loop_
_entity_poly.entity_id
_entity_poly.type
_entity_poly.pdbx_seq_one_letter_code
_entity_poly.pdbx_strand_id
1 'polypeptide(L)'
;MYQLYGYPNSGAAAIEAALVLCKVAFRFIDVESSTEAAQELSQLNPLKQIPTLRLPDGSILTESAAILIHLGLTFPASRLLPDNPVDRDQAIRGMVYIVTNAYAAIGVIDYPERWLANADEASRQNLIAGSRARLHRSWEVFADEFSAQLYLDDDTPGGLDVLAAVVSRWSGSREHLRRTRPGFFAWLERIDRHPTLAPVFDRHWPS
;
A
#
# COMPACT_ATOMS: atom_id res chain seq x y z
N MET A 1 -19.29 7.89 -9.70
CA MET A 1 -18.77 6.60 -9.19
C MET A 1 -17.26 6.70 -9.10
N TYR A 2 -16.62 6.06 -8.12
CA TYR A 2 -15.15 6.02 -8.04
C TYR A 2 -14.55 5.18 -9.18
N GLN A 3 -13.38 5.55 -9.68
CA GLN A 3 -12.61 4.74 -10.64
C GLN A 3 -11.17 4.59 -10.14
N LEU A 4 -10.75 3.36 -9.91
CA LEU A 4 -9.43 3.01 -9.42
C LEU A 4 -8.58 2.46 -10.56
N TYR A 5 -7.52 3.18 -10.92
CA TYR A 5 -6.53 2.75 -11.89
C TYR A 5 -5.44 1.95 -11.18
N GLY A 6 -5.18 0.74 -11.66
CA GLY A 6 -4.25 -0.19 -11.06
C GLY A 6 -3.98 -1.40 -11.95
N TYR A 7 -3.26 -2.37 -11.41
CA TYR A 7 -3.15 -3.73 -11.95
C TYR A 7 -2.93 -4.70 -10.77
N PRO A 8 -3.12 -6.02 -10.93
CA PRO A 8 -2.87 -7.00 -9.88
C PRO A 8 -1.44 -6.90 -9.30
N ASN A 9 -1.21 -7.36 -8.06
CA ASN A 9 0.11 -7.30 -7.41
C ASN A 9 0.71 -5.87 -7.34
N SER A 10 -0.11 -4.86 -7.04
CA SER A 10 0.32 -3.47 -6.92
C SER A 10 -0.26 -2.74 -5.70
N GLY A 11 0.16 -1.49 -5.49
CA GLY A 11 -0.41 -0.61 -4.46
C GLY A 11 -1.91 -0.36 -4.61
N ALA A 12 -2.49 -0.63 -5.78
CA ALA A 12 -3.94 -0.56 -5.99
C ALA A 12 -4.72 -1.53 -5.11
N ALA A 13 -4.11 -2.64 -4.68
CA ALA A 13 -4.72 -3.57 -3.72
C ALA A 13 -5.15 -2.87 -2.42
N ALA A 14 -4.35 -1.92 -1.92
CA ALA A 14 -4.65 -1.20 -0.69
C ALA A 14 -5.87 -0.29 -0.86
N ILE A 15 -5.99 0.36 -2.02
CA ILE A 15 -7.10 1.28 -2.29
C ILE A 15 -8.38 0.51 -2.62
N GLU A 16 -8.28 -0.61 -3.31
CA GLU A 16 -9.43 -1.49 -3.55
C GLU A 16 -10.01 -2.01 -2.22
N ALA A 17 -9.14 -2.49 -1.32
CA ALA A 17 -9.53 -2.91 0.02
C ALA A 17 -10.22 -1.77 0.79
N ALA A 18 -9.68 -0.56 0.73
CA ALA A 18 -10.27 0.61 1.37
C ALA A 18 -11.66 0.97 0.81
N LEU A 19 -11.84 0.93 -0.51
CA LEU A 19 -13.15 1.18 -1.15
C LEU A 19 -14.18 0.12 -0.76
N VAL A 20 -13.76 -1.14 -0.61
CA VAL A 20 -14.62 -2.22 -0.10
C VAL A 20 -15.02 -1.98 1.36
N LEU A 21 -14.08 -1.59 2.24
CA LEU A 21 -14.37 -1.23 3.63
C LEU A 21 -15.32 -0.03 3.74
N CYS A 22 -15.17 0.96 2.86
CA CYS A 22 -16.09 2.09 2.73
C CYS A 22 -17.49 1.70 2.21
N LYS A 23 -17.66 0.48 1.69
CA LYS A 23 -18.91 0.00 1.06
C LYS A 23 -19.39 0.91 -0.06
N VAL A 24 -18.46 1.44 -0.86
CA VAL A 24 -18.77 2.32 -1.99
C VAL A 24 -18.61 1.59 -3.32
N ALA A 25 -19.46 1.93 -4.30
CA ALA A 25 -19.33 1.43 -5.65
C ALA A 25 -18.13 2.09 -6.35
N PHE A 26 -17.29 1.26 -6.97
CA PHE A 26 -16.16 1.69 -7.77
C PHE A 26 -15.97 0.78 -8.98
N ARG A 27 -15.27 1.30 -9.99
CA ARG A 27 -14.77 0.53 -11.14
C ARG A 27 -13.26 0.37 -11.00
N PHE A 28 -12.76 -0.87 -11.03
CA PHE A 28 -11.33 -1.13 -11.21
C PHE A 28 -10.99 -1.04 -12.70
N ILE A 29 -9.95 -0.30 -13.05
CA ILE A 29 -9.45 -0.12 -14.40
C ILE A 29 -8.05 -0.68 -14.44
N ASP A 30 -7.91 -1.87 -15.05
CA ASP A 30 -6.63 -2.54 -15.24
C ASP A 30 -5.86 -1.88 -16.39
N VAL A 31 -4.79 -1.17 -16.04
CA VAL A 31 -3.97 -0.40 -16.99
C VAL A 31 -2.98 -1.25 -17.79
N GLU A 32 -2.73 -2.50 -17.39
CA GLU A 32 -1.92 -3.43 -18.17
C GLU A 32 -2.76 -4.18 -19.23
N SER A 33 -4.05 -4.34 -18.98
CA SER A 33 -4.97 -5.01 -19.91
C SER A 33 -5.41 -4.17 -21.11
N SER A 34 -5.17 -2.85 -21.11
CA SER A 34 -5.67 -1.92 -22.14
C SER A 34 -4.73 -0.75 -22.38
N THR A 35 -4.37 -0.53 -23.65
CA THR A 35 -3.57 0.62 -24.09
C THR A 35 -4.31 1.93 -23.85
N GLU A 36 -5.64 1.95 -24.03
CA GLU A 36 -6.49 3.11 -23.77
C GLU A 36 -6.46 3.49 -22.29
N ALA A 37 -6.55 2.50 -21.38
CA ALA A 37 -6.44 2.72 -19.94
C ALA A 37 -5.06 3.26 -19.54
N ALA A 38 -3.98 2.75 -20.13
CA ALA A 38 -2.62 3.27 -19.90
C ALA A 38 -2.44 4.71 -20.41
N GLN A 39 -3.07 5.06 -21.54
CA GLN A 39 -3.08 6.41 -22.08
C GLN A 39 -3.89 7.37 -21.19
N GLU A 40 -5.07 6.94 -20.72
CA GLU A 40 -5.88 7.71 -19.78
C GLU A 40 -5.10 7.96 -18.48
N LEU A 41 -4.49 6.92 -17.89
CA LEU A 41 -3.64 7.08 -16.71
C LEU A 41 -2.53 8.13 -16.93
N SER A 42 -1.90 8.13 -18.10
CA SER A 42 -0.83 9.08 -18.43
C SER A 42 -1.32 10.54 -18.51
N GLN A 43 -2.60 10.75 -18.82
CA GLN A 43 -3.22 12.08 -18.81
C GLN A 43 -3.63 12.50 -17.40
N LEU A 44 -4.07 11.54 -16.56
CA LEU A 44 -4.54 11.79 -15.21
C LEU A 44 -3.41 11.97 -14.20
N ASN A 45 -2.32 11.21 -14.34
CA ASN A 45 -1.17 11.22 -13.46
C ASN A 45 0.13 11.34 -14.28
N PRO A 46 0.79 12.52 -14.29
CA PRO A 46 2.05 12.71 -15.01
C PRO A 46 3.18 11.77 -14.58
N LEU A 47 3.15 11.25 -13.34
CA LEU A 47 4.11 10.24 -12.87
C LEU A 47 3.81 8.84 -13.43
N LYS A 48 2.63 8.65 -14.04
CA LYS A 48 2.14 7.37 -14.58
C LYS A 48 2.12 6.26 -13.51
N GLN A 49 1.98 6.65 -12.26
CA GLN A 49 2.00 5.76 -11.11
C GLN A 49 0.58 5.33 -10.74
N ILE A 50 0.51 4.14 -10.18
CA ILE A 50 -0.68 3.60 -9.55
C ILE A 50 -0.43 3.40 -8.05
N PRO A 51 -1.46 3.44 -7.20
CA PRO A 51 -2.85 3.72 -7.53
C PRO A 51 -3.09 5.18 -7.95
N THR A 52 -4.01 5.36 -8.90
CA THR A 52 -4.63 6.67 -9.20
C THR A 52 -6.14 6.52 -9.02
N LEU A 53 -6.76 7.38 -8.21
CA LEU A 53 -8.19 7.33 -7.93
C LEU A 53 -8.89 8.55 -8.53
N ARG A 54 -9.89 8.31 -9.38
CA ARG A 54 -10.81 9.35 -9.84
C ARG A 54 -12.07 9.34 -8.97
N LEU A 55 -12.34 10.47 -8.33
CA LEU A 55 -13.50 10.68 -7.46
C LEU A 55 -14.79 10.84 -8.28
N PRO A 56 -15.99 10.72 -7.66
CA PRO A 56 -17.26 10.86 -8.37
C PRO A 56 -17.48 12.21 -9.06
N ASP A 57 -16.88 13.29 -8.55
CA ASP A 57 -16.92 14.63 -9.14
C ASP A 57 -15.92 14.82 -10.31
N GLY A 58 -15.15 13.78 -10.61
CA GLY A 58 -14.15 13.77 -11.67
C GLY A 58 -12.76 14.23 -11.25
N SER A 59 -12.57 14.71 -10.02
CA SER A 59 -11.25 15.07 -9.49
C SER A 59 -10.35 13.84 -9.32
N ILE A 60 -9.03 14.05 -9.36
CA ILE A 60 -8.01 13.00 -9.30
C ILE A 60 -7.25 13.10 -8.00
N LEU A 61 -7.10 11.96 -7.33
CA LEU A 61 -6.29 11.80 -6.14
C LEU A 61 -5.25 10.70 -6.37
N THR A 62 -4.00 11.04 -6.11
CA THR A 62 -2.83 10.15 -6.18
C THR A 62 -2.22 10.00 -4.79
N GLU A 63 -1.16 9.20 -4.68
CA GLU A 63 -0.50 8.82 -3.42
C GLU A 63 -1.35 7.91 -2.53
N SER A 64 -0.90 6.66 -2.34
CA SER A 64 -1.65 5.64 -1.59
C SER A 64 -2.08 6.11 -0.20
N ALA A 65 -1.19 6.77 0.55
CA ALA A 65 -1.51 7.29 1.88
C ALA A 65 -2.54 8.43 1.83
N ALA A 66 -2.43 9.36 0.85
CA ALA A 66 -3.38 10.45 0.72
C ALA A 66 -4.78 9.95 0.33
N ILE A 67 -4.85 8.93 -0.54
CA ILE A 67 -6.12 8.28 -0.90
C ILE A 67 -6.75 7.60 0.33
N LEU A 68 -5.98 6.85 1.11
CA LEU A 68 -6.48 6.20 2.34
C LEU A 68 -6.98 7.22 3.37
N ILE A 69 -6.24 8.33 3.56
CA ILE A 69 -6.63 9.42 4.44
C ILE A 69 -7.93 10.06 3.96
N HIS A 70 -8.03 10.38 2.67
CA HIS A 70 -9.25 10.93 2.08
C HIS A 70 -10.44 10.02 2.31
N LEU A 71 -10.33 8.73 1.97
CA LEU A 71 -11.42 7.78 2.15
C LEU A 71 -11.83 7.64 3.63
N GLY A 72 -10.86 7.61 4.56
CA GLY A 72 -11.17 7.55 5.99
C GLY A 72 -11.85 8.81 6.54
N LEU A 73 -11.50 9.99 6.02
CA LEU A 73 -12.18 11.25 6.39
C LEU A 73 -13.57 11.36 5.75
N THR A 74 -13.73 10.92 4.51
CA THR A 74 -15.01 10.97 3.79
C THR A 74 -16.01 9.92 4.28
N PHE A 75 -15.52 8.75 4.70
CA PHE A 75 -16.33 7.64 5.17
C PHE A 75 -15.92 7.21 6.58
N PRO A 76 -16.20 7.99 7.63
CA PRO A 76 -15.77 7.67 8.99
C PRO A 76 -16.30 6.32 9.50
N ALA A 77 -17.49 5.90 9.03
CA ALA A 77 -18.07 4.59 9.33
C ALA A 77 -17.23 3.39 8.83
N SER A 78 -16.28 3.61 7.92
CA SER A 78 -15.35 2.59 7.42
C SER A 78 -14.26 2.19 8.41
N ARG A 79 -14.01 3.02 9.44
CA ARG A 79 -12.88 2.86 10.39
C ARG A 79 -11.49 2.87 9.75
N LEU A 80 -11.36 3.27 8.47
CA LEU A 80 -10.05 3.45 7.83
C LEU A 80 -9.14 4.41 8.59
N LEU A 81 -9.73 5.38 9.27
CA LEU A 81 -9.06 6.20 10.28
C LEU A 81 -9.77 5.99 11.62
N PRO A 82 -9.02 5.92 12.73
CA PRO A 82 -9.59 5.97 14.07
C PRO A 82 -10.43 7.23 14.30
N ASP A 83 -11.49 7.11 15.11
CA ASP A 83 -12.30 8.27 15.52
C ASP A 83 -11.57 9.15 16.52
N ASN A 84 -10.79 8.52 17.41
CA ASN A 84 -9.97 9.23 18.39
C ASN A 84 -8.90 10.04 17.64
N PRO A 85 -8.82 11.37 17.83
CA PRO A 85 -7.84 12.20 17.12
C PRO A 85 -6.39 11.79 17.34
N VAL A 86 -6.01 11.39 18.55
CA VAL A 86 -4.64 10.98 18.88
C VAL A 86 -4.28 9.70 18.15
N ASP A 87 -5.16 8.70 18.18
CA ASP A 87 -4.94 7.43 17.49
C ASP A 87 -4.93 7.63 15.98
N ARG A 88 -5.77 8.53 15.47
CA ARG A 88 -5.79 8.92 14.06
C ARG A 88 -4.48 9.54 13.62
N ASP A 89 -3.92 10.45 14.40
CA ASP A 89 -2.62 11.06 14.09
C ASP A 89 -1.51 10.01 14.04
N GLN A 90 -1.56 9.00 14.93
CA GLN A 90 -0.60 7.89 14.91
C GLN A 90 -0.81 6.94 13.71
N ALA A 91 -2.05 6.67 13.32
CA ALA A 91 -2.35 5.89 12.13
C ALA A 91 -1.85 6.60 10.86
N ILE A 92 -2.06 7.91 10.75
CA ILE A 92 -1.53 8.75 9.67
C ILE A 92 -0.01 8.73 9.67
N ARG A 93 0.63 8.89 10.84
CA ARG A 93 2.09 8.77 10.99
C ARG A 93 2.59 7.44 10.44
N GLY A 94 1.93 6.34 10.78
CA GLY A 94 2.27 5.01 10.29
C GLY A 94 2.14 4.86 8.78
N MET A 95 1.06 5.38 8.19
CA MET A 95 0.86 5.32 6.74
C MET A 95 1.94 6.11 6.00
N VAL A 96 2.23 7.33 6.48
CA VAL A 96 3.30 8.17 5.94
C VAL A 96 4.66 7.48 6.12
N TYR A 97 4.90 6.82 7.25
CA TYR A 97 6.12 6.05 7.47
C TYR A 97 6.30 4.95 6.42
N ILE A 98 5.25 4.16 6.16
CA ILE A 98 5.30 3.07 5.16
C ILE A 98 5.65 3.64 3.78
N VAL A 99 4.95 4.68 3.30
CA VAL A 99 5.19 5.19 1.94
C VAL A 99 6.56 5.83 1.78
N THR A 100 7.04 6.55 2.81
CA THR A 100 8.32 7.28 2.75
C THR A 100 9.55 6.41 3.01
N ASN A 101 9.40 5.29 3.73
CA ASN A 101 10.54 4.43 4.09
C ASN A 101 10.50 3.08 3.37
N ALA A 102 9.40 2.35 3.50
CA ALA A 102 9.30 1.00 2.92
C ALA A 102 8.99 1.07 1.43
N TYR A 103 7.91 1.75 1.05
CA TYR A 103 7.47 1.76 -0.35
C TYR A 103 8.45 2.52 -1.26
N ALA A 104 9.06 3.59 -0.76
CA ALA A 104 10.14 4.28 -1.46
C ALA A 104 11.33 3.35 -1.76
N ALA A 105 11.78 2.53 -0.80
CA ALA A 105 12.86 1.58 -1.00
C ALA A 105 12.50 0.47 -2.01
N ILE A 106 11.25 0.00 -2.01
CA ILE A 106 10.74 -0.94 -3.01
C ILE A 106 10.82 -0.34 -4.41
N GLY A 107 10.42 0.92 -4.58
CA GLY A 107 10.53 1.62 -5.87
C GLY A 107 11.98 1.69 -6.40
N VAL A 108 12.97 1.83 -5.51
CA VAL A 108 14.40 1.78 -5.87
C VAL A 108 14.83 0.36 -6.25
N ILE A 109 14.30 -0.66 -5.56
CA ILE A 109 14.63 -2.08 -5.84
C ILE A 109 14.07 -2.52 -7.18
N ASP A 110 12.84 -2.10 -7.51
CA ASP A 110 12.15 -2.51 -8.73
C ASP A 110 12.66 -1.74 -9.95
N TYR A 111 13.09 -0.48 -9.77
CA TYR A 111 13.55 0.41 -10.84
C TYR A 111 14.87 1.12 -10.48
N PRO A 112 15.96 0.37 -10.20
CA PRO A 112 17.24 0.93 -9.76
C PRO A 112 17.87 1.86 -10.78
N GLU A 113 17.59 1.67 -12.07
CA GLU A 113 18.08 2.51 -13.17
C GLU A 113 17.60 3.96 -13.07
N ARG A 114 16.47 4.23 -12.39
CA ARG A 114 15.97 5.60 -12.16
C ARG A 114 16.83 6.39 -11.18
N TRP A 115 17.73 5.72 -10.46
CA TRP A 115 18.56 6.28 -9.39
C TRP A 115 20.06 6.25 -9.70
N LEU A 116 20.44 5.76 -10.89
CA LEU A 116 21.82 5.63 -11.32
C LEU A 116 22.06 6.50 -12.56
N ALA A 117 22.92 7.51 -12.44
CA ALA A 117 23.32 8.33 -13.59
C ALA A 117 24.15 7.52 -14.61
N ASN A 118 24.99 6.62 -14.12
CA ASN A 118 25.72 5.63 -14.92
C ASN A 118 25.40 4.24 -14.33
N ALA A 119 24.77 3.38 -15.13
CA ALA A 119 24.36 2.06 -14.68
C ALA A 119 25.31 1.00 -15.25
N ASP A 120 26.11 0.40 -14.38
CA ASP A 120 26.69 -0.92 -14.61
C ASP A 120 26.03 -1.95 -13.68
N GLU A 121 26.24 -3.22 -14.00
CA GLU A 121 25.61 -4.31 -13.26
C GLU A 121 26.03 -4.33 -11.79
N ALA A 122 27.29 -4.01 -11.48
CA ALA A 122 27.80 -3.99 -10.12
C ALA A 122 27.12 -2.88 -9.28
N SER A 123 26.99 -1.68 -9.84
CA SER A 123 26.33 -0.54 -9.21
C SER A 123 24.84 -0.82 -9.01
N ARG A 124 24.17 -1.45 -9.99
CA ARG A 124 22.78 -1.89 -9.88
C ARG A 124 22.59 -2.88 -8.73
N GLN A 125 23.42 -3.91 -8.65
CA GLN A 125 23.33 -4.92 -7.60
C GLN A 125 23.62 -4.34 -6.21
N ASN A 126 24.61 -3.44 -6.11
CA ASN A 126 24.93 -2.76 -4.85
C ASN A 126 23.77 -1.88 -4.36
N LEU A 127 23.13 -1.12 -5.28
CA LEU A 127 21.95 -0.31 -4.96
C LEU A 127 20.77 -1.18 -4.51
N ILE A 128 20.46 -2.26 -5.23
CA ILE A 128 19.40 -3.20 -4.85
C ILE A 128 19.68 -3.79 -3.46
N ALA A 129 20.90 -4.23 -3.19
CA ALA A 129 21.29 -4.83 -1.92
C ALA A 129 21.14 -3.86 -0.75
N GLY A 130 21.66 -2.63 -0.89
CA GLY A 130 21.54 -1.58 0.10
C GLY A 130 20.10 -1.15 0.37
N SER A 131 19.30 -0.96 -0.69
CA SER A 131 17.88 -0.62 -0.59
C SER A 131 17.06 -1.72 0.07
N ARG A 132 17.35 -3.00 -0.21
CA ARG A 132 16.69 -4.13 0.47
C ARG A 132 17.04 -4.19 1.95
N ALA A 133 18.31 -4.00 2.30
CA ALA A 133 18.73 -3.94 3.71
C ALA A 133 18.03 -2.78 4.45
N ARG A 134 17.92 -1.61 3.81
CA ARG A 134 17.18 -0.46 4.36
C ARG A 134 15.69 -0.76 4.50
N LEU A 135 15.06 -1.37 3.51
CA LEU A 135 13.66 -1.79 3.55
C LEU A 135 13.39 -2.73 4.73
N HIS A 136 14.21 -3.77 4.89
CA HIS A 136 14.08 -4.74 5.98
C HIS A 136 14.23 -4.06 7.35
N ARG A 137 15.19 -3.14 7.48
CA ARG A 137 15.33 -2.34 8.71
C ARG A 137 14.12 -1.43 8.97
N SER A 138 13.55 -0.81 7.94
CA SER A 138 12.35 0.02 8.07
C SER A 138 11.15 -0.80 8.55
N TRP A 139 11.01 -2.04 8.10
CA TRP A 139 9.96 -2.94 8.57
C TRP A 139 10.16 -3.40 10.02
N GLU A 140 11.39 -3.64 10.46
CA GLU A 140 11.66 -3.90 11.88
C GLU A 140 11.26 -2.72 12.76
N VAL A 141 11.66 -1.51 12.37
CA VAL A 141 11.25 -0.29 13.10
C VAL A 141 9.74 -0.12 13.06
N PHE A 142 9.09 -0.39 11.92
CA PHE A 142 7.64 -0.34 11.83
C PHE A 142 6.96 -1.32 12.81
N ALA A 143 7.42 -2.56 12.83
CA ALA A 143 6.90 -3.58 13.74
C ALA A 143 7.05 -3.19 15.22
N ASP A 144 8.19 -2.60 15.58
CA ASP A 144 8.52 -2.23 16.95
C ASP A 144 7.77 -0.95 17.41
N GLU A 145 7.56 0.01 16.52
CA GLU A 145 7.02 1.34 16.87
C GLU A 145 5.53 1.52 16.55
N PHE A 146 4.98 0.73 15.61
CA PHE A 146 3.63 0.95 15.07
C PHE A 146 2.65 -0.20 15.30
N SER A 147 3.10 -1.32 15.88
CA SER A 147 2.23 -2.50 16.08
C SER A 147 1.03 -2.21 16.98
N ALA A 148 1.17 -1.30 17.94
CA ALA A 148 0.07 -0.90 18.84
C ALA A 148 -1.04 -0.08 18.15
N GLN A 149 -0.79 0.46 16.95
CA GLN A 149 -1.76 1.22 16.17
C GLN A 149 -2.55 0.37 15.18
N LEU A 150 -2.21 -0.91 15.06
CA LEU A 150 -2.93 -1.83 14.19
C LEU A 150 -4.20 -2.35 14.87
N TYR A 151 -5.22 -2.66 14.09
CA TYR A 151 -6.53 -3.09 14.59
C TYR A 151 -6.42 -4.33 15.50
N LEU A 152 -7.21 -4.41 16.57
CA LEU A 152 -7.21 -5.55 17.50
C LEU A 152 -8.34 -6.53 17.16
N ASP A 153 -8.09 -7.83 17.32
CA ASP A 153 -9.01 -8.98 17.14
C ASP A 153 -10.24 -8.76 16.24
N ASP A 154 -11.40 -8.48 16.85
CA ASP A 154 -12.72 -8.37 16.21
C ASP A 154 -13.00 -6.97 15.62
N ASP A 155 -12.03 -6.07 15.65
CA ASP A 155 -12.17 -4.72 15.11
C ASP A 155 -12.07 -4.71 13.58
N THR A 156 -12.52 -3.61 12.97
CA THR A 156 -12.40 -3.41 11.52
C THR A 156 -10.98 -2.95 11.18
N PRO A 157 -10.27 -3.61 10.23
CA PRO A 157 -8.96 -3.14 9.79
C PRO A 157 -9.01 -1.70 9.28
N GLY A 158 -8.07 -0.88 9.73
CA GLY A 158 -7.90 0.50 9.29
C GLY A 158 -7.04 0.64 8.04
N GLY A 159 -6.85 1.87 7.57
CA GLY A 159 -6.02 2.19 6.42
C GLY A 159 -4.54 1.84 6.65
N LEU A 160 -4.06 1.98 7.89
CA LEU A 160 -2.70 1.57 8.25
C LEU A 160 -2.50 0.05 8.10
N ASP A 161 -3.47 -0.74 8.55
CA ASP A 161 -3.45 -2.21 8.45
C ASP A 161 -3.41 -2.67 7.00
N VAL A 162 -4.32 -2.13 6.19
CA VAL A 162 -4.42 -2.45 4.77
C VAL A 162 -3.12 -2.09 4.04
N LEU A 163 -2.55 -0.92 4.30
CA LEU A 163 -1.31 -0.50 3.68
C LEU A 163 -0.12 -1.37 4.13
N ALA A 164 -0.04 -1.71 5.42
CA ALA A 164 1.01 -2.58 5.95
C ALA A 164 0.93 -3.99 5.36
N ALA A 165 -0.26 -4.56 5.26
CA ALA A 165 -0.49 -5.87 4.66
C ALA A 165 -0.08 -5.91 3.19
N VAL A 166 -0.47 -4.90 2.40
CA VAL A 166 -0.14 -4.84 0.97
C VAL A 166 1.36 -4.61 0.75
N VAL A 167 1.94 -3.57 1.35
CA VAL A 167 3.32 -3.16 1.06
C VAL A 167 4.34 -4.16 1.58
N SER A 168 4.05 -4.88 2.66
CA SER A 168 4.96 -5.90 3.21
C SER A 168 5.18 -7.10 2.28
N ARG A 169 4.32 -7.32 1.28
CA ARG A 169 4.43 -8.47 0.36
C ARG A 169 5.66 -8.44 -0.53
N TRP A 170 6.23 -7.26 -0.77
CA TRP A 170 7.28 -7.09 -1.77
C TRP A 170 8.70 -7.20 -1.21
N SER A 171 9.62 -7.48 -2.13
CA SER A 171 11.07 -7.48 -1.93
C SER A 171 11.55 -8.32 -0.73
N GLY A 172 10.85 -9.43 -0.46
CA GLY A 172 11.19 -10.38 0.60
C GLY A 172 10.91 -9.88 2.02
N SER A 173 10.14 -8.81 2.20
CA SER A 173 9.94 -8.20 3.52
C SER A 173 9.20 -9.13 4.49
N ARG A 174 8.17 -9.86 4.04
CA ARG A 174 7.48 -10.84 4.88
C ARG A 174 8.35 -12.03 5.28
N GLU A 175 9.22 -12.51 4.41
CA GLU A 175 10.20 -13.57 4.76
C GLU A 175 11.13 -13.09 5.87
N HIS A 176 11.65 -11.86 5.73
CA HIS A 176 12.49 -11.25 6.75
C HIS A 176 11.76 -11.13 8.09
N LEU A 177 10.55 -10.56 8.08
CA LEU A 177 9.72 -10.36 9.27
C LEU A 177 9.33 -11.68 9.94
N ARG A 178 9.08 -12.75 9.18
CA ARG A 178 8.81 -14.08 9.75
C ARG A 178 9.96 -14.55 10.66
N ARG A 179 11.20 -14.20 10.29
CA ARG A 179 12.40 -14.58 11.04
C ARG A 179 12.74 -13.61 12.18
N THR A 180 12.57 -12.30 11.97
CA THR A 180 13.05 -11.28 12.91
C THR A 180 11.98 -10.75 13.86
N ARG A 181 10.70 -10.78 13.45
CA ARG A 181 9.53 -10.29 14.20
C ARG A 181 8.31 -11.19 13.94
N PRO A 182 8.36 -12.48 14.34
CA PRO A 182 7.32 -13.47 14.01
C PRO A 182 5.92 -13.08 14.50
N GLY A 183 5.80 -12.39 15.63
CA GLY A 183 4.50 -11.90 16.12
C GLY A 183 3.87 -10.87 15.18
N PHE A 184 4.68 -9.92 14.67
CA PHE A 184 4.21 -8.95 13.68
C PHE A 184 3.90 -9.61 12.34
N PHE A 185 4.70 -10.60 11.91
CA PHE A 185 4.39 -11.38 10.72
C PHE A 185 3.04 -12.10 10.84
N ALA A 186 2.76 -12.75 11.98
CA ALA A 186 1.47 -13.39 12.23
C ALA A 186 0.30 -12.38 12.19
N TRP A 187 0.54 -11.15 12.63
CA TRP A 187 -0.44 -10.07 12.53
C TRP A 187 -0.76 -9.69 11.09
N LEU A 188 0.26 -9.58 10.22
CA LEU A 188 0.05 -9.34 8.79
C LEU A 188 -0.77 -10.46 8.14
N GLU A 189 -0.48 -11.72 8.49
CA GLU A 189 -1.28 -12.85 8.00
C GLU A 189 -2.73 -12.82 8.51
N ARG A 190 -2.97 -12.27 9.71
CA ARG A 190 -4.33 -12.08 10.22
C ARG A 190 -5.09 -11.05 9.40
N ILE A 191 -4.44 -9.94 9.03
CA ILE A 191 -5.03 -8.95 8.11
C ILE A 191 -5.39 -9.62 6.77
N ASP A 192 -4.50 -10.47 6.24
CA ASP A 192 -4.75 -11.16 4.99
C ASP A 192 -5.98 -12.08 5.02
N ARG A 193 -6.22 -12.72 6.18
CA ARG A 193 -7.34 -13.64 6.39
C ARG A 193 -8.64 -12.93 6.79
N HIS A 194 -8.61 -11.61 6.97
CA HIS A 194 -9.81 -10.87 7.37
C HIS A 194 -10.92 -11.06 6.31
N PRO A 195 -12.16 -11.45 6.70
CA PRO A 195 -13.20 -11.87 5.75
C PRO A 195 -13.54 -10.84 4.66
N THR A 196 -13.42 -9.55 4.97
CA THR A 196 -13.65 -8.46 4.01
C THR A 196 -12.45 -8.24 3.08
N LEU A 197 -11.22 -8.53 3.53
CA LEU A 197 -10.00 -8.22 2.80
C LEU A 197 -9.49 -9.41 1.98
N ALA A 198 -9.62 -10.64 2.48
CA ALA A 198 -9.14 -11.84 1.82
C ALA A 198 -9.60 -11.94 0.35
N PRO A 199 -10.90 -11.73 0.01
CA PRO A 199 -11.34 -11.79 -1.38
C PRO A 199 -10.70 -10.72 -2.27
N VAL A 200 -10.37 -9.55 -1.72
CA VAL A 200 -9.64 -8.50 -2.44
C VAL A 200 -8.22 -8.97 -2.71
N PHE A 201 -7.52 -9.44 -1.69
CA PHE A 201 -6.14 -9.88 -1.83
C PHE A 201 -5.99 -11.09 -2.75
N ASP A 202 -6.95 -12.02 -2.77
CA ASP A 202 -6.95 -13.16 -3.71
C ASP A 202 -7.00 -12.71 -5.18
N ARG A 203 -7.68 -11.59 -5.50
CA ARG A 203 -7.68 -11.02 -6.85
C ARG A 203 -6.33 -10.41 -7.24
N HIS A 204 -5.61 -9.84 -6.27
CA HIS A 204 -4.30 -9.21 -6.49
C HIS A 204 -3.14 -10.20 -6.47
N TRP A 205 -3.29 -11.32 -5.76
CA TRP A 205 -2.29 -12.39 -5.62
C TRP A 205 -2.96 -13.77 -5.70
N PRO A 206 -3.40 -14.19 -6.90
CA PRO A 206 -3.98 -15.52 -7.08
C PRO A 206 -2.94 -16.60 -6.73
N SER A 207 -3.41 -17.69 -6.10
CA SER A 207 -2.59 -18.86 -5.73
C SER A 207 -2.13 -19.67 -6.94
#